data_AF-A0A699ZM96-F1
#
_entry.id   AF-A0A699ZM96-F1
#
_cell.length_a   1.000
_cell.length_b   1.000
_cell.length_c   1.000
_cell.angle_alpha   90.00
_cell.angle_beta   90.00
_cell.angle_gamma   90.00
#
_symmetry.space_group_name_H-M   'P 1'
#
loop_
_entity.id
_entity.type
_entity.pdbx_description
1 polymer ?
#
loop_
_entity_poly.entity_id
_entity_poly.type
_entity_poly.pdbx_seq_one_letter_code
_entity_poly.pdbx_strand_id
1 'polypeptide(L)'
;VVGLLSDPELPVRVDAVVALRHFIDEAEDTESIKPILPQILGAIFQLMGEVDAEELVFTLETLVQKFGTDIAPYAAQMMTQLVAAFNKYMAAVDEEDDEDEGTASIAAYECLRAINTLLDSLSGLGPELYLAIEDALLPLVMKLLSTDGQDVVEEVLEMLAYLTFFGPGITPKLWSCWPLMHAMLMDWAIDSWDLASHSLNGDYSDKEVVPAAKLLQLVLQTCRGSIDNWVGPYIGLALQRLPRTEHNSLKDSLVQ
;
A
#
# COMPACT_ATOMS: atom_id res chain seq x y z
N VAL A 1 -14.13 -6.66 28.49
CA VAL A 1 -13.38 -6.19 27.30
C VAL A 1 -14.19 -5.17 26.52
N VAL A 2 -15.29 -5.54 25.87
CA VAL A 2 -16.10 -4.59 25.04
C VAL A 2 -16.54 -3.33 25.80
N GLY A 3 -16.94 -3.45 27.07
CA GLY A 3 -17.31 -2.28 27.90
C GLY A 3 -16.14 -1.32 28.22
N LEU A 4 -14.90 -1.75 28.04
CA LEU A 4 -13.68 -0.93 28.27
C LEU A 4 -13.24 -0.19 27.00
N LEU A 5 -13.85 -0.46 25.84
CA LEU A 5 -13.55 0.24 24.59
C LEU A 5 -13.94 1.73 24.62
N SER A 6 -14.79 2.12 25.57
CA SER A 6 -15.23 3.50 25.79
C SER A 6 -14.76 4.04 27.15
N ASP A 7 -13.73 3.43 27.74
CA ASP A 7 -13.17 3.87 29.01
C ASP A 7 -12.55 5.28 28.86
N PRO A 8 -12.67 6.17 29.87
CA PRO A 8 -12.04 7.49 29.82
C PRO A 8 -10.51 7.42 29.71
N GLU A 9 -9.86 6.36 30.20
CA GLU A 9 -8.41 6.22 30.15
C GLU A 9 -7.95 5.63 28.82
N LEU A 10 -7.09 6.37 28.11
CA LEU A 10 -6.52 5.95 26.83
C LEU A 10 -5.75 4.61 26.92
N PRO A 11 -4.89 4.36 27.92
CA PRO A 11 -4.20 3.08 28.05
C PRO A 11 -5.17 1.90 28.19
N VAL A 12 -6.27 2.10 28.92
CA VAL A 12 -7.30 1.06 29.13
C VAL A 12 -8.01 0.72 27.83
N ARG A 13 -8.31 1.73 27.00
CA ARG A 13 -8.92 1.51 25.68
C ARG A 13 -7.98 0.75 24.74
N VAL A 14 -6.70 1.08 24.71
CA VAL A 14 -5.68 0.37 23.89
C VAL A 14 -5.56 -1.08 24.35
N ASP A 15 -5.34 -1.32 25.64
CA ASP A 15 -5.25 -2.68 26.19
C ASP A 15 -6.53 -3.49 25.95
N ALA A 16 -7.71 -2.84 25.99
CA ALA A 16 -8.97 -3.50 25.69
C ALA A 16 -9.05 -3.97 24.22
N VAL A 17 -8.55 -3.19 23.26
CA VAL A 17 -8.49 -3.60 21.85
C VAL A 17 -7.50 -4.75 21.65
N VAL A 18 -6.31 -4.67 22.25
CA VAL A 18 -5.29 -5.73 22.14
C VAL A 18 -5.78 -7.02 22.79
N ALA A 19 -6.39 -6.95 23.98
CA ALA A 19 -6.98 -8.11 24.64
C ALA A 19 -8.13 -8.71 23.82
N LEU A 20 -8.91 -7.86 23.14
CA LEU A 20 -10.00 -8.30 22.27
C LEU A 20 -9.47 -9.04 21.04
N ARG A 21 -8.36 -8.59 20.44
CA ARG A 21 -7.69 -9.28 19.34
C ARG A 21 -7.40 -10.74 19.69
N HIS A 22 -6.77 -10.98 20.83
CA HIS A 22 -6.46 -12.34 21.29
C HIS A 22 -7.72 -13.20 21.48
N PHE A 23 -8.80 -12.61 22.00
CA PHE A 23 -10.07 -13.34 22.13
C PHE A 23 -10.69 -13.69 20.77
N ILE A 24 -10.61 -12.78 19.80
CA ILE A 24 -11.12 -12.99 18.43
C ILE A 24 -10.29 -14.03 17.68
N ASP A 25 -8.97 -14.02 17.89
CA ASP A 25 -8.05 -14.96 17.24
C ASP A 25 -8.33 -16.41 17.68
N GLU A 26 -8.64 -16.60 18.96
CA GLU A 26 -9.00 -17.92 19.52
C GLU A 26 -10.48 -18.29 19.33
N ALA A 27 -11.33 -17.35 18.89
CA ALA A 27 -12.75 -17.63 18.69
C ALA A 27 -12.97 -18.56 17.49
N GLU A 28 -13.60 -19.72 17.76
CA GLU A 28 -14.04 -20.67 16.72
C GLU A 28 -15.32 -20.19 16.02
N ASP A 29 -16.22 -19.52 16.74
CA ASP A 29 -17.47 -18.97 16.22
C ASP A 29 -17.50 -17.43 16.30
N THR A 30 -17.52 -16.80 15.14
CA THR A 30 -17.54 -15.34 14.99
C THR A 30 -18.95 -14.75 14.97
N GLU A 31 -20.01 -15.57 14.89
CA GLU A 31 -21.41 -15.10 14.77
C GLU A 31 -21.85 -14.26 15.97
N SER A 32 -21.34 -14.57 17.16
CA SER A 32 -21.63 -13.80 18.37
C SER A 32 -20.96 -12.41 18.39
N ILE A 33 -19.91 -12.22 17.59
CA ILE A 33 -19.10 -11.00 17.55
C ILE A 33 -19.55 -10.09 16.41
N LYS A 34 -20.13 -10.63 15.34
CA LYS A 34 -20.65 -9.84 14.20
C LYS A 34 -21.55 -8.66 14.60
N PRO A 35 -22.50 -8.78 15.57
CA PRO A 35 -23.35 -7.65 15.97
C PRO A 35 -22.59 -6.49 16.63
N ILE A 36 -21.45 -6.79 17.26
CA ILE A 36 -20.60 -5.81 17.95
C ILE A 36 -19.40 -5.37 17.11
N LEU A 37 -19.16 -6.00 15.95
CA LEU A 37 -18.07 -5.66 15.03
C LEU A 37 -18.01 -4.16 14.68
N PRO A 38 -19.14 -3.47 14.38
CA PRO A 38 -19.09 -2.03 14.08
C PRO A 38 -18.60 -1.20 15.28
N GLN A 39 -18.96 -1.61 16.50
CA GLN A 39 -18.52 -0.94 17.73
C GLN A 39 -17.01 -1.14 17.94
N ILE A 40 -16.50 -2.35 17.70
CA ILE A 40 -15.08 -2.68 17.82
C ILE A 40 -14.27 -1.87 16.82
N LEU A 41 -14.66 -1.88 15.55
CA LEU A 41 -14.00 -1.11 14.49
C LEU A 41 -14.06 0.40 14.77
N GLY A 42 -15.21 0.91 15.22
CA GLY A 42 -15.34 2.31 15.61
C GLY A 42 -14.37 2.71 16.72
N ALA A 43 -14.19 1.86 17.74
CA ALA A 43 -13.22 2.11 18.81
C ALA A 43 -11.77 2.07 18.29
N ILE A 44 -11.44 1.13 17.41
CA ILE A 44 -10.10 1.04 16.79
C ILE A 44 -9.81 2.30 15.97
N PHE A 45 -10.74 2.73 15.11
CA PHE A 45 -10.55 3.93 14.28
C PHE A 45 -10.40 5.20 15.11
N GLN A 46 -11.14 5.32 16.21
CA GLN A 46 -10.97 6.43 17.12
C GLN A 46 -9.56 6.40 17.75
N LEU A 47 -9.11 5.23 18.20
CA LEU A 47 -7.78 5.07 18.79
C LEU A 47 -6.67 5.35 17.79
N MET A 48 -6.79 4.92 16.52
CA MET A 48 -5.80 5.23 15.48
C MET A 48 -5.62 6.75 15.24
N GLY A 49 -6.63 7.57 15.54
CA GLY A 49 -6.48 9.02 15.51
C GLY A 49 -5.78 9.60 16.74
N GLU A 50 -5.86 8.92 17.88
CA GLU A 50 -5.38 9.39 19.19
C GLU A 50 -3.98 8.85 19.54
N VAL A 51 -3.62 7.65 19.10
CA VAL A 51 -2.37 6.95 19.45
C VAL A 51 -1.68 6.33 18.24
N ASP A 52 -0.35 6.32 18.30
CA ASP A 52 0.48 5.45 17.48
C ASP A 52 0.56 4.09 18.14
N ALA A 53 -0.06 3.08 17.54
CA ALA A 53 -0.06 1.74 18.09
C ALA A 53 -0.13 0.72 16.95
N GLU A 54 1.03 0.14 16.66
CA GLU A 54 1.20 -0.98 15.71
C GLU A 54 0.21 -2.12 16.03
N GLU A 55 -0.11 -2.31 17.32
CA GLU A 55 -1.07 -3.32 17.78
C GLU A 55 -2.49 -3.09 17.24
N LEU A 56 -2.87 -1.86 16.91
CA LEU A 56 -4.17 -1.56 16.30
C LEU A 56 -4.24 -2.08 14.87
N VAL A 57 -3.16 -1.92 14.09
CA VAL A 57 -3.06 -2.45 12.72
C VAL A 57 -3.15 -3.97 12.74
N PHE A 58 -2.37 -4.61 13.60
CA PHE A 58 -2.45 -6.07 13.73
C PHE A 58 -3.83 -6.56 14.18
N THR A 59 -4.54 -5.77 14.98
CA THR A 59 -5.93 -6.09 15.35
C THR A 59 -6.86 -6.01 14.14
N LEU A 60 -6.69 -5.00 13.28
CA LEU A 60 -7.46 -4.90 12.02
C LEU A 60 -7.17 -6.09 11.10
N GLU A 61 -5.91 -6.50 10.95
CA GLU A 61 -5.56 -7.68 10.16
C GLU A 61 -6.25 -8.95 10.68
N THR A 62 -6.19 -9.20 12.00
CA THR A 62 -6.89 -10.35 12.62
C THR A 62 -8.41 -10.27 12.37
N LEU A 63 -9.00 -9.07 12.42
CA LEU A 63 -10.41 -8.87 12.11
C LEU A 63 -10.73 -9.19 10.64
N VAL A 64 -9.91 -8.70 9.70
CA VAL A 64 -10.07 -9.01 8.26
C VAL A 64 -10.04 -10.52 8.03
N GLN A 65 -9.06 -11.22 8.62
CA GLN A 65 -8.90 -12.67 8.48
C GLN A 65 -10.07 -13.47 9.07
N LYS A 66 -10.65 -13.05 10.20
CA LYS A 66 -11.73 -13.77 10.89
C LYS A 66 -13.13 -13.48 10.34
N PHE A 67 -13.36 -12.26 9.88
CA PHE A 67 -14.71 -11.79 9.50
C PHE A 67 -14.89 -11.66 7.99
N GLY A 68 -13.82 -11.71 7.18
CA GLY A 68 -13.89 -11.80 5.73
C GLY A 68 -14.83 -10.78 5.10
N THR A 69 -15.91 -11.24 4.44
CA THR A 69 -16.87 -10.36 3.73
C THR A 69 -17.60 -9.38 4.65
N ASP A 70 -17.74 -9.68 5.95
CA ASP A 70 -18.36 -8.78 6.91
C ASP A 70 -17.50 -7.52 7.16
N ILE A 71 -16.21 -7.55 6.78
CA ILE A 71 -15.27 -6.41 6.90
C ILE A 71 -15.31 -5.51 5.66
N ALA A 72 -15.77 -6.01 4.50
CA ALA A 72 -15.76 -5.26 3.25
C ALA A 72 -16.36 -3.84 3.35
N PRO A 73 -17.48 -3.59 4.08
CA PRO A 73 -18.04 -2.24 4.23
C PRO A 73 -17.11 -1.24 4.93
N TYR A 74 -16.11 -1.72 5.67
CA TYR A 74 -15.21 -0.92 6.52
C TYR A 74 -13.82 -0.75 5.90
N ALA A 75 -13.46 -1.53 4.88
CA ALA A 75 -12.11 -1.55 4.32
C ALA A 75 -11.66 -0.16 3.83
N ALA A 76 -12.51 0.57 3.10
CA ALA A 76 -12.18 1.92 2.64
C ALA A 76 -11.95 2.90 3.81
N GLN A 77 -12.70 2.74 4.92
CA GLN A 77 -12.49 3.54 6.12
C GLN A 77 -11.16 3.19 6.79
N MET A 78 -10.78 1.91 6.86
CA MET A 78 -9.46 1.48 7.38
C MET A 78 -8.33 2.17 6.62
N MET A 79 -8.39 2.14 5.28
CA MET A 79 -7.41 2.80 4.42
C MET A 79 -7.37 4.31 4.68
N THR A 80 -8.54 4.95 4.78
CA THR A 80 -8.62 6.39 5.07
C THR A 80 -7.98 6.75 6.41
N GLN A 81 -8.14 5.92 7.45
CA GLN A 81 -7.52 6.17 8.76
C GLN A 81 -5.99 6.05 8.69
N LEU A 82 -5.46 5.04 7.98
CA LEU A 82 -4.01 4.90 7.78
C LEU A 82 -3.41 6.03 6.95
N VAL A 83 -4.11 6.48 5.91
CA VAL A 83 -3.70 7.65 5.13
C VAL A 83 -3.69 8.92 5.99
N ALA A 84 -4.67 9.08 6.89
CA ALA A 84 -4.70 10.21 7.81
C ALA A 84 -3.53 10.17 8.81
N ALA A 85 -3.22 8.98 9.35
CA ALA A 85 -2.08 8.77 10.23
C ALA A 85 -0.75 9.08 9.51
N PHE A 86 -0.55 8.55 8.29
CA PHE A 86 0.60 8.87 7.46
C PHE A 86 0.81 10.39 7.29
N ASN A 87 -0.25 11.10 6.89
CA ASN A 87 -0.16 12.55 6.68
C ASN A 87 0.14 13.32 7.97
N LYS A 88 -0.34 12.84 9.12
CA LYS A 88 -0.02 13.43 10.43
C LYS A 88 1.47 13.28 10.75
N TYR A 89 2.08 12.12 10.48
CA TYR A 89 3.51 11.92 10.69
C TYR A 89 4.35 12.73 9.72
N MET A 90 3.97 12.79 8.44
CA MET A 90 4.67 13.63 7.48
C MET A 90 4.64 15.12 7.87
N ALA A 91 3.53 15.60 8.41
CA ALA A 91 3.45 16.97 8.92
C ALA A 91 4.36 17.19 10.14
N ALA A 92 4.58 16.17 10.98
CA ALA A 92 5.52 16.25 12.09
C ALA A 92 6.98 16.25 11.61
N VAL A 93 7.32 15.48 10.57
CA VAL A 93 8.65 15.51 9.93
C VAL A 93 8.97 16.92 9.42
N ASP A 94 8.01 17.59 8.79
CA ASP A 94 8.20 18.97 8.28
C ASP A 94 8.38 20.03 9.40
N GLU A 95 8.01 19.70 10.65
CA GLU A 95 8.04 20.60 11.82
C GLU A 95 9.24 20.35 12.76
N GLU A 96 9.95 19.23 12.64
CA GLU A 96 11.08 18.85 13.50
C GLU A 96 12.42 19.47 13.03
N ASP A 97 13.25 19.93 13.98
CA ASP A 97 14.66 20.27 13.72
C ASP A 97 15.47 18.95 13.60
N ASP A 98 16.50 18.90 12.73
CA ASP A 98 17.33 17.76 12.28
C ASP A 98 17.73 16.65 13.31
N GLU A 99 17.55 16.83 14.62
CA GLU A 99 17.95 15.88 15.67
C GLU A 99 16.91 14.78 16.02
N ASP A 100 15.60 14.99 15.74
CA ASP A 100 14.53 14.00 16.02
C ASP A 100 13.82 13.43 14.75
N GLU A 101 14.20 13.90 13.56
CA GLU A 101 13.62 13.63 12.22
C GLU A 101 13.41 12.13 11.91
N GLY A 102 14.18 11.26 12.55
CA GLY A 102 14.10 9.81 12.37
C GLY A 102 12.82 9.16 12.89
N THR A 103 12.22 9.67 13.97
CA THR A 103 11.10 8.95 14.62
C THR A 103 9.78 9.11 13.84
N ALA A 104 9.46 10.35 13.45
CA ALA A 104 8.25 10.63 12.67
C ALA A 104 8.33 10.02 11.26
N SER A 105 9.50 10.02 10.62
CA SER A 105 9.72 9.38 9.32
C SER A 105 9.50 7.86 9.37
N ILE A 106 10.03 7.18 10.40
CA ILE A 106 9.78 5.75 10.61
C ILE A 106 8.28 5.47 10.80
N ALA A 107 7.58 6.25 11.63
CA ALA A 107 6.14 6.08 11.85
C ALA A 107 5.31 6.29 10.57
N ALA A 108 5.70 7.26 9.73
CA ALA A 108 5.08 7.46 8.42
C ALA A 108 5.29 6.23 7.52
N TYR A 109 6.51 5.70 7.45
CA TYR A 109 6.80 4.50 6.67
C TYR A 109 5.97 3.29 7.14
N GLU A 110 5.86 3.06 8.45
CA GLU A 110 5.05 1.98 9.01
C GLU A 110 3.56 2.10 8.65
N CYS A 111 3.03 3.33 8.49
CA CYS A 111 1.68 3.52 7.99
C CYS A 111 1.50 3.00 6.54
N LEU A 112 2.50 3.20 5.67
CA LEU A 112 2.45 2.67 4.30
C LEU A 112 2.53 1.14 4.28
N ARG A 113 3.39 0.56 5.15
CA ARG A 113 3.50 -0.90 5.31
C ARG A 113 2.18 -1.49 5.82
N ALA A 114 1.55 -0.86 6.80
CA ALA A 114 0.23 -1.22 7.30
C ALA A 114 -0.85 -1.21 6.19
N ILE A 115 -0.83 -0.21 5.31
CA ILE A 115 -1.73 -0.15 4.15
C ILE A 115 -1.53 -1.39 3.27
N ASN A 116 -0.28 -1.72 2.93
CA ASN A 116 0.03 -2.88 2.08
C ASN A 116 -0.36 -4.21 2.72
N THR A 117 -0.11 -4.39 4.03
CA THR A 117 -0.52 -5.62 4.73
C THR A 117 -2.05 -5.77 4.81
N LEU A 118 -2.78 -4.66 5.00
CA LEU A 118 -4.24 -4.71 4.94
C LEU A 118 -4.74 -4.97 3.51
N LEU A 119 -4.10 -4.40 2.48
CA LEU A 119 -4.45 -4.68 1.08
C LEU A 119 -4.26 -6.17 0.75
N ASP A 120 -3.19 -6.80 1.24
CA ASP A 120 -2.97 -8.25 1.10
C ASP A 120 -4.06 -9.05 1.81
N SER A 121 -4.39 -8.67 3.05
CA SER A 121 -5.46 -9.32 3.83
C SER A 121 -6.84 -9.21 3.16
N LEU A 122 -7.08 -8.16 2.39
CA LEU A 122 -8.35 -7.89 1.69
C LEU A 122 -8.43 -8.54 0.29
N SER A 123 -7.33 -9.09 -0.22
CA SER A 123 -7.22 -9.66 -1.58
C SER A 123 -8.26 -10.73 -1.91
N GLY A 124 -8.80 -11.42 -0.89
CA GLY A 124 -9.81 -12.47 -1.04
C GLY A 124 -11.27 -12.00 -1.09
N LEU A 125 -11.57 -10.71 -0.88
CA LEU A 125 -12.95 -10.22 -0.67
C LEU A 125 -13.70 -9.79 -1.94
N GLY A 126 -13.04 -9.85 -3.09
CA GLY A 126 -13.63 -9.60 -4.40
C GLY A 126 -13.35 -8.20 -4.96
N PRO A 127 -13.42 -8.04 -6.30
CA PRO A 127 -12.86 -6.88 -6.99
C PRO A 127 -13.63 -5.57 -6.77
N GLU A 128 -14.95 -5.63 -6.56
CA GLU A 128 -15.78 -4.43 -6.35
C GLU A 128 -15.35 -3.61 -5.12
N LEU A 129 -14.77 -4.28 -4.11
CA LEU A 129 -14.24 -3.62 -2.91
C LEU A 129 -13.14 -2.61 -3.24
N TYR A 130 -12.32 -2.93 -4.25
CA TYR A 130 -11.16 -2.13 -4.61
C TYR A 130 -11.52 -0.79 -5.24
N LEU A 131 -12.76 -0.59 -5.73
CA LEU A 131 -13.22 0.73 -6.19
C LEU A 131 -13.31 1.73 -5.03
N ALA A 132 -13.79 1.29 -3.87
CA ALA A 132 -13.89 2.14 -2.69
C ALA A 132 -12.52 2.35 -2.02
N ILE A 133 -11.65 1.33 -2.04
CA ILE A 133 -10.27 1.42 -1.58
C ILE A 133 -9.46 2.37 -2.48
N GLU A 134 -9.63 2.29 -3.80
CA GLU A 134 -9.02 3.20 -4.76
C GLU A 134 -9.34 4.65 -4.40
N ASP A 135 -10.61 4.97 -4.13
CA ASP A 135 -11.01 6.32 -3.74
C ASP A 135 -10.34 6.81 -2.45
N ALA A 136 -10.05 5.90 -1.52
CA ALA A 136 -9.35 6.23 -0.28
C ALA A 136 -7.84 6.43 -0.47
N LEU A 137 -7.19 5.63 -1.32
CA LEU A 137 -5.74 5.61 -1.47
C LEU A 137 -5.20 6.51 -2.60
N LEU A 138 -6.00 6.76 -3.64
CA LEU A 138 -5.53 7.47 -4.84
C LEU A 138 -4.89 8.83 -4.55
N PRO A 139 -5.42 9.70 -3.67
CA PRO A 139 -4.78 10.98 -3.37
C PRO A 139 -3.37 10.81 -2.79
N LEU A 140 -3.17 9.80 -1.92
CA LEU A 140 -1.87 9.49 -1.34
C LEU A 140 -0.91 8.96 -2.40
N VAL A 141 -1.36 8.01 -3.22
CA VAL A 141 -0.56 7.44 -4.31
C VAL A 141 -0.11 8.53 -5.28
N MET A 142 -1.00 9.43 -5.69
CA MET A 142 -0.64 10.52 -6.60
C MET A 142 0.36 11.49 -5.97
N LYS A 143 0.25 11.79 -4.67
CA LYS A 143 1.22 12.60 -3.94
C LYS A 143 2.60 11.93 -3.94
N LEU A 144 2.67 10.65 -3.57
CA LEU A 144 3.94 9.93 -3.40
C LEU A 144 4.58 9.47 -4.72
N LEU A 145 3.86 9.51 -5.84
CA LEU A 145 4.47 9.39 -7.17
C LEU A 145 5.21 10.66 -7.62
N SER A 146 5.11 11.75 -6.86
CA SER A 146 5.92 12.96 -7.08
C SER A 146 7.25 12.86 -6.32
N THR A 147 8.05 13.93 -6.35
CA THR A 147 9.29 14.03 -5.57
C THR A 147 9.08 13.85 -4.07
N ASP A 148 7.85 14.00 -3.57
CA ASP A 148 7.51 13.81 -2.16
C ASP A 148 7.61 12.35 -1.69
N GLY A 149 7.65 11.37 -2.61
CA GLY A 149 7.70 9.95 -2.28
C GLY A 149 8.95 9.22 -2.75
N GLN A 150 10.05 9.94 -2.97
CA GLN A 150 11.31 9.36 -3.45
C GLN A 150 11.82 8.19 -2.60
N ASP A 151 11.69 8.31 -1.28
CA ASP A 151 12.19 7.32 -0.32
C ASP A 151 11.22 6.15 -0.06
N VAL A 152 10.01 6.20 -0.63
CA VAL A 152 8.93 5.21 -0.37
C VAL A 152 8.27 4.68 -1.66
N VAL A 153 9.01 4.73 -2.77
CA VAL A 153 8.52 4.28 -4.09
C VAL A 153 8.07 2.83 -4.07
N GLU A 154 8.79 1.96 -3.35
CA GLU A 154 8.48 0.53 -3.30
C GLU A 154 7.09 0.29 -2.73
N GLU A 155 6.75 0.97 -1.63
CA GLU A 155 5.45 0.89 -0.97
C GLU A 155 4.33 1.38 -1.89
N VAL A 156 4.56 2.49 -2.59
CA VAL A 156 3.57 3.11 -3.50
C VAL A 156 3.31 2.24 -4.72
N LEU A 157 4.37 1.65 -5.30
CA LEU A 157 4.25 0.71 -6.41
C LEU A 157 3.56 -0.59 -5.98
N GLU A 158 3.81 -1.05 -4.76
CA GLU A 158 3.11 -2.20 -4.19
C GLU A 158 1.61 -1.90 -4.01
N MET A 159 1.22 -0.73 -3.49
CA MET A 159 -0.20 -0.31 -3.43
C MET A 159 -0.85 -0.33 -4.82
N LEU A 160 -0.18 0.26 -5.82
CA LEU A 160 -0.65 0.27 -7.20
C LEU A 160 -0.79 -1.15 -7.76
N ALA A 161 0.11 -2.07 -7.41
CA ALA A 161 0.01 -3.48 -7.81
C ALA A 161 -1.26 -4.13 -7.22
N TYR A 162 -1.59 -3.89 -5.95
CA TYR A 162 -2.83 -4.40 -5.36
C TYR A 162 -4.08 -3.81 -6.05
N LEU A 163 -4.13 -2.49 -6.25
CA LEU A 163 -5.26 -1.81 -6.87
C LEU A 163 -5.50 -2.28 -8.31
N THR A 164 -4.43 -2.52 -9.07
CA THR A 164 -4.52 -2.95 -10.47
C THR A 164 -4.78 -4.46 -10.63
N PHE A 165 -4.24 -5.29 -9.74
CA PHE A 165 -4.36 -6.74 -9.83
C PHE A 165 -5.68 -7.27 -9.28
N PHE A 166 -6.14 -6.75 -8.14
CA PHE A 166 -7.35 -7.23 -7.46
C PHE A 166 -8.59 -6.40 -7.79
N GLY A 167 -8.44 -5.19 -8.37
CA GLY A 167 -9.55 -4.39 -8.86
C GLY A 167 -10.26 -4.97 -10.09
N PRO A 168 -11.43 -4.42 -10.47
CA PRO A 168 -12.20 -4.90 -11.62
C PRO A 168 -11.55 -4.56 -12.97
N GLY A 169 -10.45 -3.81 -12.96
CA GLY A 169 -9.68 -3.36 -14.11
C GLY A 169 -9.04 -1.99 -13.84
N ILE A 170 -8.37 -1.44 -14.85
CA ILE A 170 -7.75 -0.12 -14.75
C ILE A 170 -8.84 0.95 -14.93
N THR A 171 -9.19 1.61 -13.84
CA THR A 171 -10.15 2.72 -13.84
C THR A 171 -9.54 3.98 -14.45
N PRO A 172 -10.36 4.96 -14.92
CA PRO A 172 -9.85 6.25 -15.39
C PRO A 172 -9.03 7.02 -14.34
N LYS A 173 -9.36 6.79 -13.06
CA LYS A 173 -8.68 7.36 -11.89
C LYS A 173 -7.30 6.73 -11.69
N LEU A 174 -7.20 5.40 -11.65
CA LEU A 174 -5.89 4.71 -11.63
C LEU A 174 -5.05 5.04 -12.86
N TRP A 175 -5.68 5.19 -14.03
CA TRP A 175 -4.99 5.60 -15.24
C TRP A 175 -4.34 6.99 -15.12
N SER A 176 -4.89 7.88 -14.31
CA SER A 176 -4.31 9.21 -14.07
C SER A 176 -2.97 9.18 -13.34
N CYS A 177 -2.62 8.06 -12.69
CA CYS A 177 -1.29 7.85 -12.09
C CYS A 177 -0.21 7.60 -13.15
N TRP A 178 -0.56 7.18 -14.36
CA TRP A 178 0.41 6.80 -15.40
C TRP A 178 1.39 7.92 -15.79
N PRO A 179 0.95 9.16 -16.07
CA PRO A 179 1.88 10.25 -16.36
C PRO A 179 2.83 10.55 -15.19
N LEU A 180 2.38 10.37 -13.95
CA LEU A 180 3.19 10.57 -12.75
C LEU A 180 4.25 9.47 -12.62
N MET A 181 3.87 8.20 -12.81
CA MET A 181 4.82 7.08 -12.83
C MET A 181 5.88 7.25 -13.91
N HIS A 182 5.49 7.72 -15.10
CA HIS A 182 6.42 8.01 -16.17
C HIS A 182 7.38 9.17 -15.83
N ALA A 183 6.85 10.27 -15.27
CA ALA A 183 7.67 11.41 -14.84
C ALA A 183 8.64 11.01 -13.73
N MET A 184 8.16 10.33 -12.69
CA MET A 184 9.00 9.73 -11.64
C MET A 184 10.14 8.91 -12.23
N LEU A 185 9.82 7.99 -13.16
CA LEU A 185 10.81 7.15 -13.81
C LEU A 185 11.88 7.99 -14.52
N MET A 186 11.47 8.99 -15.30
CA MET A 186 12.39 9.79 -16.11
C MET A 186 13.20 10.83 -15.33
N ASP A 187 12.64 11.38 -14.25
CA ASP A 187 13.20 12.56 -13.60
C ASP A 187 14.09 12.25 -12.40
N TRP A 188 13.79 11.20 -11.63
CA TRP A 188 14.54 10.95 -10.39
C TRP A 188 14.66 9.47 -10.01
N ALA A 189 13.73 8.60 -10.39
CA ALA A 189 13.90 7.17 -10.10
C ALA A 189 15.03 6.57 -10.96
N ILE A 190 15.28 7.10 -12.18
CA ILE A 190 16.47 6.79 -12.97
C ILE A 190 17.73 7.47 -12.41
N ASP A 191 17.63 8.63 -11.75
CA ASP A 191 18.80 9.29 -11.14
C ASP A 191 19.20 8.65 -9.80
N SER A 192 18.24 8.11 -9.02
CA SER A 192 18.50 7.18 -7.91
C SER A 192 19.13 5.88 -8.42
N TRP A 193 18.81 5.47 -9.65
CA TRP A 193 19.53 4.42 -10.37
C TRP A 193 20.94 4.84 -10.80
N ASP A 194 21.25 6.14 -10.93
CA ASP A 194 22.61 6.65 -11.22
C ASP A 194 23.47 6.90 -9.96
N LEU A 195 22.85 7.25 -8.83
CA LEU A 195 23.50 7.24 -7.52
C LEU A 195 23.73 5.80 -7.05
N ALA A 196 22.75 4.92 -7.33
CA ALA A 196 22.96 3.49 -7.33
C ALA A 196 24.01 3.12 -8.40
N SER A 197 24.05 3.70 -9.60
CA SER A 197 25.03 3.31 -10.67
C SER A 197 26.48 3.55 -10.25
N HIS A 198 26.73 4.53 -9.38
CA HIS A 198 28.04 4.77 -8.79
C HIS A 198 28.35 3.84 -7.60
N SER A 199 27.34 3.32 -6.90
CA SER A 199 27.49 2.27 -5.87
C SER A 199 27.42 0.84 -6.47
N LEU A 200 26.84 0.68 -7.67
CA LEU A 200 26.61 -0.52 -8.49
C LEU A 200 27.82 -0.79 -9.39
N ASN A 201 29.01 -0.78 -8.80
CA ASN A 201 30.08 -1.68 -9.25
C ASN A 201 29.79 -3.14 -8.83
N GLY A 202 28.55 -3.45 -8.41
CA GLY A 202 28.07 -4.78 -8.03
C GLY A 202 26.88 -5.23 -8.87
N ASP A 203 26.92 -6.50 -9.25
CA ASP A 203 25.89 -7.22 -10.02
C ASP A 203 24.66 -7.56 -9.16
N TYR A 204 23.47 -7.14 -9.58
CA TYR A 204 22.18 -7.62 -9.04
C TYR A 204 21.36 -8.40 -10.08
N SER A 205 20.50 -9.29 -9.55
CA SER A 205 19.90 -10.43 -10.26
C SER A 205 18.52 -10.13 -10.83
N ASP A 206 18.12 -10.88 -11.87
CA ASP A 206 16.84 -10.67 -12.58
C ASP A 206 15.58 -10.77 -11.72
N LYS A 207 15.66 -11.26 -10.47
CA LYS A 207 14.51 -11.35 -9.56
C LYS A 207 13.91 -9.98 -9.19
N GLU A 208 14.73 -8.94 -9.19
CA GLU A 208 14.34 -7.58 -8.80
C GLU A 208 13.67 -6.80 -9.96
N VAL A 209 13.88 -7.25 -11.21
CA VAL A 209 13.35 -6.58 -12.43
C VAL A 209 12.02 -7.21 -12.91
N VAL A 210 11.74 -8.45 -12.50
CA VAL A 210 10.52 -9.19 -12.89
C VAL A 210 9.21 -8.49 -12.48
N PRO A 211 9.06 -7.92 -11.27
CA PRO A 211 7.83 -7.21 -10.90
C PRO A 211 7.55 -5.99 -11.80
N ALA A 212 8.57 -5.17 -12.09
CA ALA A 212 8.45 -4.01 -12.97
C ALA A 212 8.09 -4.40 -14.42
N ALA A 213 8.72 -5.46 -14.95
CA ALA A 213 8.41 -5.96 -16.29
C ALA A 213 6.98 -6.53 -16.38
N LYS A 214 6.51 -7.23 -15.34
CA LYS A 214 5.15 -7.77 -15.26
C LYS A 214 4.08 -6.69 -15.09
N LEU A 215 4.34 -5.67 -14.28
CA LEU A 215 3.42 -4.54 -14.09
C LEU A 215 3.25 -3.78 -15.41
N LEU A 216 4.35 -3.59 -16.14
CA LEU A 216 4.36 -2.93 -17.44
C LEU A 216 3.71 -3.79 -18.54
N GLN A 217 3.94 -5.10 -18.53
CA GLN A 217 3.23 -6.06 -19.38
C GLN A 217 1.72 -6.06 -19.11
N LEU A 218 1.30 -6.03 -17.84
CA LEU A 218 -0.10 -5.98 -17.43
C LEU A 218 -0.77 -4.68 -17.91
N VAL A 219 -0.08 -3.55 -17.84
CA VAL A 219 -0.54 -2.25 -18.38
C VAL A 219 -0.74 -2.33 -19.90
N LEU A 220 0.20 -2.92 -20.64
CA LEU A 220 0.11 -3.06 -22.10
C LEU A 220 -0.99 -4.02 -22.55
N GLN A 221 -1.24 -5.09 -21.79
CA GLN A 221 -2.27 -6.08 -22.10
C GLN A 221 -3.67 -5.58 -21.75
N THR A 222 -3.82 -4.79 -20.69
CA THR A 222 -5.11 -4.38 -20.15
C THR A 222 -5.62 -3.06 -20.76
N CYS A 223 -4.73 -2.15 -21.19
CA CYS A 223 -5.10 -0.83 -21.70
C CYS A 223 -5.10 -0.69 -23.23
N ARG A 224 -5.73 -1.63 -23.96
CA ARG A 224 -5.80 -1.56 -25.43
C ARG A 224 -6.48 -0.25 -25.90
N GLY A 225 -5.74 0.57 -26.65
CA GLY A 225 -6.24 1.74 -27.39
C GLY A 225 -5.93 3.13 -26.78
N SER A 226 -5.33 3.21 -25.59
CA SER A 226 -4.99 4.49 -24.91
C SER A 226 -3.49 4.70 -24.64
N ILE A 227 -2.66 3.68 -24.90
CA ILE A 227 -1.20 3.67 -24.67
C ILE A 227 -0.37 3.69 -25.96
N ASP A 228 -1.00 3.83 -27.13
CA ASP A 228 -0.33 3.70 -28.43
C ASP A 228 0.87 4.65 -28.59
N ASN A 229 0.85 5.81 -27.94
CA ASN A 229 1.97 6.77 -27.92
C ASN A 229 3.15 6.37 -27.02
N TRP A 230 2.95 5.41 -26.11
CA TRP A 230 3.91 4.99 -25.09
C TRP A 230 4.51 3.61 -25.37
N VAL A 231 3.96 2.86 -26.33
CA VAL A 231 4.50 1.58 -26.80
C VAL A 231 5.92 1.74 -27.35
N GLY A 232 6.21 2.84 -28.06
CA GLY A 232 7.51 3.09 -28.69
C GLY A 232 8.68 3.23 -27.70
N PRO A 233 8.62 4.16 -26.73
CA PRO A 233 9.64 4.30 -25.69
C PRO A 233 9.85 3.03 -24.87
N TYR A 234 8.77 2.29 -24.57
CA TYR A 234 8.83 1.02 -23.84
C TYR A 234 9.62 -0.06 -24.60
N ILE A 235 9.32 -0.25 -25.90
CA ILE A 235 10.08 -1.18 -26.75
C ILE A 235 11.57 -0.80 -26.75
N GLY A 236 11.89 0.49 -26.71
CA GLY A 236 13.28 0.97 -26.60
C GLY A 236 13.98 0.49 -25.33
N LEU A 237 13.34 0.64 -24.17
CA LEU A 237 13.88 0.20 -22.87
C LEU A 237 13.99 -1.33 -22.77
N ALA A 238 12.96 -2.06 -23.21
CA ALA A 238 12.97 -3.52 -23.22
C ALA A 238 14.10 -4.09 -24.11
N LEU A 239 14.30 -3.51 -25.29
CA LEU A 239 15.36 -3.91 -26.22
C LEU A 239 16.77 -3.56 -25.72
N GLN A 240 16.93 -2.50 -24.94
CA GLN A 240 18.23 -2.17 -24.32
C GLN A 240 18.59 -3.13 -23.19
N ARG A 241 17.61 -3.68 -22.47
CA ARG A 241 17.85 -4.58 -21.33
C ARG A 241 17.93 -6.06 -21.73
N LEU A 242 17.19 -6.48 -22.76
CA LEU A 242 17.17 -7.86 -23.28
C LEU A 242 18.56 -8.53 -23.44
N PRO A 243 19.62 -7.83 -23.92
CA PRO A 243 20.95 -8.43 -24.09
C PRO A 243 21.67 -8.72 -22.77
N ARG A 244 21.26 -8.07 -21.68
CA ARG A 244 21.93 -8.12 -20.38
C ARG A 244 21.18 -8.98 -19.35
N THR A 245 20.05 -9.57 -19.72
CA THR A 245 19.23 -10.44 -18.86
C THR A 245 19.73 -11.87 -18.91
N GLU A 246 19.84 -12.55 -17.77
CA GLU A 246 20.36 -13.93 -17.69
C GLU A 246 19.22 -14.96 -17.60
N HIS A 247 18.13 -14.64 -16.89
CA HIS A 247 16.98 -15.47 -16.62
C HIS A 247 15.92 -15.39 -17.73
N ASN A 248 15.55 -16.56 -18.24
CA ASN A 248 14.56 -16.69 -19.32
C ASN A 248 13.18 -16.15 -18.92
N SER A 249 12.78 -16.22 -17.65
CA SER A 249 11.49 -15.69 -17.19
C SER A 249 11.34 -14.19 -17.40
N LEU A 250 12.43 -13.42 -17.26
CA LEU A 250 12.43 -11.98 -17.51
C LEU A 250 12.52 -11.67 -19.00
N LYS A 251 13.27 -12.47 -19.78
CA LYS A 251 13.27 -12.38 -21.24
C LYS A 251 11.87 -12.61 -21.81
N ASP A 252 11.15 -13.59 -21.28
CA ASP A 252 9.80 -13.92 -21.69
C ASP A 252 8.82 -12.77 -21.36
N SER A 253 8.97 -12.12 -20.21
CA SER A 253 8.16 -10.94 -19.83
C SER A 253 8.49 -9.66 -20.62
N LEU A 254 9.72 -9.50 -21.13
CA LEU A 254 10.14 -8.33 -21.91
C LEU A 254 9.81 -8.43 -23.40
N VAL A 255 9.51 -9.63 -23.91
CA VAL A 255 9.29 -9.90 -25.36
C VAL A 255 7.81 -10.15 -25.70
N GLN A 256 6.95 -10.38 -24.70
CA GLN A 256 5.50 -10.61 -24.86
C GLN A 256 4.69 -9.31 -24.93
#